data_AF-A0A925YBM0-F1
#
_entry.id   AF-A0A925YBM0-F1
#
_cell.length_a   1.000
_cell.length_b   1.000
_cell.length_c   1.000
_cell.angle_alpha   90.00
_cell.angle_beta   90.00
_cell.angle_gamma   90.00
#
_symmetry.space_group_name_H-M   'P 1'
#
loop_
_entity.id
_entity.type
_entity.pdbx_description
1 polymer ?
#
loop_
_entity_poly.entity_id
_entity_poly.type
_entity_poly.pdbx_seq_one_letter_code
_entity_poly.pdbx_strand_id
1 'polypeptide(L)'
;MSARFTRRNFLRATSGATLALPLLESNWARAQSTAPAPTRLVIYQTGEGNLMKKWTPAAMPADALQLSEMLQPLLAHQKKLVVVSGVSNKVSRLHTSNDHNSAGHTIMTSNVIDSTGTGTF
;
A
#
# COMPACT_ATOMS: atom_id res chain seq x y z
N MET A 1 14.06 -43.90 -19.91
CA MET A 1 15.44 -43.45 -19.61
C MET A 1 15.45 -42.86 -18.20
N SER A 2 16.04 -43.55 -17.23
CA SER A 2 16.19 -43.00 -15.87
C SER A 2 17.25 -41.90 -15.91
N ALA A 3 16.85 -40.64 -15.73
CA ALA A 3 17.79 -39.54 -15.63
C ALA A 3 18.55 -39.69 -14.31
N ARG A 4 19.72 -40.33 -14.35
CA ARG A 4 20.60 -40.46 -13.17
C ARG A 4 21.01 -39.07 -12.72
N PHE A 5 20.54 -38.67 -11.54
CA PHE A 5 20.94 -37.42 -10.90
C PHE A 5 22.41 -37.56 -10.46
N THR A 6 23.32 -37.06 -11.29
CA THR A 6 24.75 -37.18 -11.01
C THR A 6 25.17 -36.21 -9.91
N ARG A 7 26.22 -36.57 -9.17
CA ARG A 7 26.83 -35.69 -8.14
C ARG A 7 27.21 -34.32 -8.71
N ARG A 8 27.60 -34.27 -9.99
CA ARG A 8 27.88 -33.03 -10.73
C ARG A 8 26.63 -32.15 -10.91
N ASN A 9 25.49 -32.75 -11.26
CA ASN A 9 24.24 -32.02 -11.40
C ASN A 9 23.74 -31.53 -10.04
N PHE A 10 23.89 -32.33 -8.99
CA PHE A 10 23.57 -31.93 -7.62
C PHE A 10 24.39 -30.72 -7.17
N LEU A 11 25.73 -30.75 -7.35
CA LEU A 11 26.60 -29.64 -6.97
C LEU A 11 26.33 -28.38 -7.79
N ARG A 12 26.07 -28.49 -9.09
CA ARG A 12 25.71 -27.34 -9.95
C ARG A 12 24.38 -26.70 -9.54
N ALA A 13 23.38 -27.53 -9.23
CA ALA A 13 22.07 -27.06 -8.80
C ALA A 13 22.15 -26.38 -7.42
N THR A 14 22.83 -26.99 -6.46
CA THR A 14 23.00 -26.40 -5.12
C THR A 14 23.85 -25.14 -5.14
N SER A 15 24.97 -25.10 -5.90
CA SER A 15 25.78 -23.89 -6.04
C SER A 15 25.01 -22.74 -6.71
N GLY A 16 24.21 -23.05 -7.73
CA GLY A 16 23.35 -22.06 -8.37
C GLY A 16 22.28 -21.52 -7.43
N ALA A 17 21.64 -22.40 -6.66
CA ALA A 17 20.65 -21.99 -5.66
C ALA A 17 21.27 -21.14 -4.54
N THR A 18 22.45 -21.49 -4.02
CA THR A 18 23.11 -20.70 -2.95
C THR A 18 23.58 -19.33 -3.41
N LEU A 19 23.96 -19.18 -4.69
CA LEU A 19 24.32 -17.87 -5.26
C LEU A 19 23.08 -17.02 -5.57
N ALA A 20 21.95 -17.66 -5.88
CA ALA A 20 20.67 -16.99 -6.09
C ALA A 20 19.94 -16.64 -4.79
N LEU A 21 20.23 -17.34 -3.67
CA LEU A 21 19.57 -17.13 -2.37
C LEU A 21 19.63 -15.65 -1.89
N PRO A 22 20.78 -14.96 -1.90
CA PRO A 22 20.85 -13.55 -1.50
C PRO A 22 20.03 -12.61 -2.39
N LEU A 23 19.81 -12.99 -3.64
CA LEU A 23 18.95 -12.26 -4.58
C LEU A 23 17.48 -12.58 -4.37
N LEU A 24 17.15 -13.70 -3.73
CA LEU A 24 15.77 -14.05 -3.35
C LEU A 24 15.38 -13.40 -2.00
N GLU A 25 16.35 -13.22 -1.09
CA GLU A 25 16.21 -12.43 0.13
C GLU A 25 16.11 -10.91 -0.15
N SER A 26 16.21 -10.46 -1.41
CA SER A 26 15.93 -9.06 -1.76
C SER A 26 14.45 -8.70 -1.71
N ASN A 27 13.58 -9.63 -1.30
CA ASN A 27 12.16 -9.37 -1.02
C ASN A 27 11.92 -8.66 0.31
N TRP A 28 12.94 -8.43 1.13
CA TRP A 28 12.82 -7.39 2.15
C TRP A 28 12.81 -6.05 1.44
N ALA A 29 11.63 -5.44 1.36
CA ALA A 29 11.50 -4.04 1.03
C ALA A 29 12.47 -3.26 1.94
N ARG A 30 13.65 -2.90 1.40
CA ARG A 30 14.65 -2.07 2.07
C ARG A 30 14.17 -0.62 2.04
N ALA A 31 13.02 -0.40 2.67
CA ALA A 31 12.55 0.92 3.05
C ALA A 31 13.05 1.30 4.46
N GLN A 32 13.96 0.52 5.04
CA GLN A 32 14.66 0.89 6.27
C GLN A 32 15.61 2.04 5.96
N SER A 33 15.06 3.24 6.08
CA SER A 33 15.84 4.46 6.24
C SER A 33 16.75 4.31 7.45
N THR A 34 17.99 4.82 7.34
CA THR A 34 18.88 4.98 8.51
C THR A 34 18.38 6.05 9.48
N ALA A 35 17.37 6.82 9.09
CA ALA A 35 16.70 7.76 9.96
C ALA A 35 15.87 7.04 11.04
N PRO A 36 15.75 7.62 12.25
CA PRO A 36 14.86 7.11 13.28
C PRO A 36 13.43 6.92 12.76
N ALA A 37 12.80 5.80 13.13
CA ALA A 37 11.43 5.52 12.74
C ALA A 37 10.47 6.57 13.33
N PRO A 38 9.40 6.96 12.59
CA PRO A 38 8.41 7.88 13.12
C PRO A 38 7.69 7.26 14.32
N THR A 39 7.55 8.02 15.40
CA THR A 39 6.92 7.56 16.65
C THR A 39 5.40 7.79 16.67
N ARG A 40 4.86 8.51 15.69
CA ARG A 40 3.45 8.91 15.62
C ARG A 40 2.90 8.63 14.22
N LEU A 41 1.74 7.98 14.19
CA LEU A 41 0.96 7.73 12.98
C LEU A 41 -0.38 8.46 13.12
N VAL A 42 -0.73 9.22 12.09
CA VAL A 42 -2.05 9.85 11.96
C VAL A 42 -2.66 9.38 10.65
N ILE A 43 -3.88 8.85 10.72
CA ILE A 43 -4.67 8.44 9.56
C ILE A 43 -5.83 9.43 9.47
N TYR A 44 -5.98 10.05 8.30
CA TYR A 44 -7.03 11.02 8.04
C TYR A 44 -7.88 10.56 6.86
N GLN A 45 -9.19 10.70 6.99
CA GLN A 45 -10.16 10.38 5.95
C GLN A 45 -11.22 11.47 5.86
N THR A 46 -11.69 11.72 4.64
CA THR A 46 -12.86 12.55 4.34
C THR A 46 -14.11 11.67 4.21
N GLY A 47 -15.10 11.83 5.09
CA GLY A 47 -16.34 11.02 5.08
C GLY A 47 -17.35 11.43 4.00
N GLU A 48 -17.55 12.73 3.79
CA GLU A 48 -18.56 13.28 2.87
C GLU A 48 -18.13 13.27 1.38
N GLY A 49 -17.11 12.49 1.04
CA GLY A 49 -16.51 12.47 -0.31
C GLY A 49 -15.74 13.75 -0.67
N ASN A 50 -15.19 13.77 -1.88
CA ASN A 50 -14.49 14.92 -2.44
C ASN A 50 -14.93 15.18 -3.89
N LEU A 51 -14.83 16.43 -4.32
CA LEU A 51 -14.97 16.78 -5.74
C LEU A 51 -13.74 16.28 -6.51
N MET A 52 -13.81 15.05 -7.03
CA MET A 52 -12.65 14.35 -7.60
C MET A 52 -11.88 15.13 -8.67
N LYS A 53 -12.58 15.96 -9.48
CA LYS A 53 -11.96 16.86 -10.47
C LYS A 53 -11.07 17.94 -9.85
N LYS A 54 -11.35 18.36 -8.62
CA LYS A 54 -10.60 19.37 -7.85
C LYS A 54 -9.72 18.77 -6.75
N TRP A 55 -9.92 17.48 -6.45
CA TRP A 55 -9.17 16.74 -5.41
C TRP A 55 -8.00 15.95 -5.96
N THR A 56 -8.14 15.33 -7.13
CA THR A 56 -7.10 14.44 -7.66
C THR A 56 -6.01 15.28 -8.32
N PRO A 57 -4.74 15.19 -7.87
CA PRO A 57 -3.61 15.78 -8.58
C PRO A 57 -3.52 15.27 -10.02
N ALA A 58 -3.01 16.10 -10.93
CA ALA A 58 -2.71 15.65 -12.28
C ALA A 58 -1.63 14.56 -12.26
N ALA A 59 -1.73 13.58 -13.17
CA ALA A 59 -0.71 12.56 -13.31
C ALA A 59 0.59 13.21 -13.81
N MET A 60 1.63 13.17 -12.97
CA MET A 60 2.95 13.73 -13.26
C MET A 60 4.05 12.82 -12.69
N PRO A 61 5.31 12.95 -13.17
CA PRO A 61 6.47 12.37 -12.51
C PRO A 61 6.52 12.73 -11.02
N ALA A 62 7.04 11.83 -10.17
CA ALA A 62 6.98 11.97 -8.71
C ALA A 62 7.65 13.25 -8.17
N ASP A 63 8.62 13.79 -8.90
CA ASP A 63 9.35 15.04 -8.65
C ASP A 63 8.58 16.30 -9.10
N ALA A 64 7.48 16.15 -9.84
CA ALA A 64 6.67 17.23 -10.40
C ALA A 64 5.23 17.25 -9.85
N LEU A 65 4.98 16.73 -8.64
CA LEU A 65 3.64 16.70 -8.04
C LEU A 65 2.96 18.08 -8.08
N GLN A 66 1.93 18.26 -8.89
CA GLN A 66 1.13 19.48 -8.93
C GLN A 66 -0.15 19.31 -8.12
N LEU A 67 -0.28 20.07 -7.03
CA LEU A 67 -1.47 20.00 -6.16
C LEU A 67 -2.69 20.60 -6.87
N SER A 68 -3.83 19.93 -6.74
CA SER A 68 -5.12 20.42 -7.21
C SER A 68 -5.68 21.51 -6.28
N GLU A 69 -6.77 22.18 -6.69
CA GLU A 69 -7.38 23.29 -5.94
C GLU A 69 -7.66 22.95 -4.46
N MET A 70 -8.25 21.78 -4.18
CA MET A 70 -8.58 21.37 -2.81
C MET A 70 -7.36 21.01 -1.95
N LEU A 71 -6.20 20.78 -2.57
CA LEU A 71 -4.96 20.42 -1.89
C LEU A 71 -3.99 21.60 -1.74
N GLN A 72 -4.34 22.79 -2.24
CA GLN A 72 -3.52 24.01 -2.12
C GLN A 72 -3.07 24.33 -0.68
N PRO A 73 -3.88 24.10 0.38
CA PRO A 73 -3.42 24.31 1.75
C PRO A 73 -2.18 23.49 2.14
N LEU A 74 -1.90 22.38 1.43
CA LEU A 74 -0.75 21.52 1.67
C LEU A 74 0.51 21.95 0.91
N LEU A 75 0.48 23.06 0.16
CA LEU A 75 1.58 23.49 -0.69
C LEU A 75 2.90 23.66 0.08
N ALA A 76 2.85 24.19 1.31
CA ALA A 76 4.03 24.32 2.18
C ALA A 76 4.69 22.97 2.54
N HIS A 77 4.00 21.86 2.31
CA HIS A 77 4.46 20.51 2.61
C HIS A 77 4.61 19.63 1.36
N GLN A 78 4.45 20.18 0.14
CA GLN A 78 4.48 19.46 -1.13
C GLN A 78 5.66 18.49 -1.26
N LYS A 79 6.88 18.90 -0.86
CA LYS A 79 8.10 18.06 -0.89
C LYS A 79 8.08 16.85 0.06
N LYS A 80 7.11 16.79 0.98
CA LYS A 80 6.91 15.71 1.96
C LYS A 80 5.69 14.85 1.62
N LEU A 81 5.01 15.10 0.50
CA LEU A 81 3.82 14.38 0.10
C LEU A 81 4.18 13.30 -0.92
N VAL A 82 3.57 12.13 -0.75
CA VAL A 82 3.53 11.08 -1.74
C VAL A 82 2.06 10.83 -2.06
N VAL A 83 1.69 10.93 -3.32
CA VAL A 83 0.33 10.67 -3.78
C VAL A 83 0.28 9.27 -4.37
N VAL A 84 -0.56 8.42 -3.79
CA VAL A 84 -0.81 7.06 -4.27
C VAL A 84 -2.19 7.05 -4.93
N SER A 85 -2.24 6.63 -6.19
CA SER A 85 -3.46 6.54 -6.98
C SER A 85 -3.56 5.16 -7.65
N GLY A 86 -4.74 4.81 -8.17
CA GLY A 86 -4.99 3.51 -8.80
C GLY A 86 -5.24 2.36 -7.82
N VAL A 87 -5.33 2.65 -6.52
CA VAL A 87 -5.66 1.68 -5.46
C VAL A 87 -7.04 2.01 -4.89
N SER A 88 -7.83 0.98 -4.57
CA SER A 88 -9.16 1.14 -3.98
C SER A 88 -9.39 0.09 -2.90
N ASN A 89 -9.89 0.53 -1.75
CA ASN A 89 -10.38 -0.35 -0.69
C ASN A 89 -11.75 -0.92 -1.11
N LYS A 90 -11.76 -2.15 -1.63
CA LYS A 90 -12.99 -2.80 -2.11
C LYS A 90 -13.88 -3.29 -0.96
N VAL A 91 -13.32 -3.48 0.23
CA VAL A 91 -14.04 -4.05 1.39
C VAL A 91 -15.11 -3.08 1.90
N SER A 92 -14.91 -1.76 1.73
CA SER A 92 -15.92 -0.77 2.13
C SER A 92 -17.30 -0.99 1.47
N ARG A 93 -17.34 -1.56 0.25
CA ARG A 93 -18.60 -1.87 -0.46
C ARG A 93 -19.37 -3.04 0.14
N LEU A 94 -18.71 -3.87 0.94
CA LEU A 94 -19.30 -5.00 1.64
C LEU A 94 -19.70 -4.62 3.07
N HIS A 95 -19.39 -3.39 3.51
CA HIS A 95 -19.70 -2.93 4.85
C HIS A 95 -21.18 -2.59 4.98
N THR A 96 -21.80 -2.96 6.09
CA THR A 96 -23.25 -2.79 6.35
C THR A 96 -23.65 -1.36 6.76
N SER A 97 -22.71 -0.41 6.70
CA SER A 97 -22.93 0.99 7.05
C SER A 97 -23.21 1.85 5.81
N ASN A 98 -23.22 3.17 5.94
CA ASN A 98 -23.42 4.06 4.79
C ASN A 98 -22.11 4.36 4.05
N ASP A 99 -22.21 4.94 2.85
CA ASP A 99 -21.05 5.28 2.02
C ASP A 99 -20.12 6.33 2.64
N HIS A 100 -20.57 7.07 3.66
CA HIS A 100 -19.79 8.14 4.29
C HIS A 100 -18.84 7.59 5.37
N ASN A 101 -19.20 6.49 6.03
CA ASN A 101 -18.42 5.89 7.11
C ASN A 101 -17.77 4.55 6.75
N SER A 102 -18.25 3.84 5.72
CA SER A 102 -17.78 2.50 5.35
C SER A 102 -16.28 2.45 5.04
N ALA A 103 -15.75 3.45 4.33
CA ALA A 103 -14.32 3.55 4.06
C ALA A 103 -13.49 3.68 5.34
N GLY A 104 -14.02 4.38 6.35
CA GLY A 104 -13.31 4.71 7.59
C GLY A 104 -13.20 3.50 8.51
N HIS A 105 -14.25 2.67 8.55
CA HIS A 105 -14.24 1.43 9.32
C HIS A 105 -13.27 0.40 8.76
N THR A 106 -13.06 0.39 7.44
CA THR A 106 -12.31 -0.66 6.76
C THR A 106 -10.86 -0.29 6.43
N ILE A 107 -10.45 0.99 6.56
CA ILE A 107 -9.15 1.49 6.07
C ILE A 107 -7.92 0.83 6.70
N MET A 108 -7.99 0.40 7.96
CA MET A 108 -6.86 -0.22 8.66
C MET A 108 -6.93 -1.75 8.69
N THR A 109 -8.12 -2.30 8.82
CA THR A 109 -8.33 -3.75 8.99
C THR A 109 -8.54 -4.47 7.68
N SER A 110 -8.97 -3.77 6.62
CA SER A 110 -9.48 -4.38 5.39
C SER A 110 -10.52 -5.47 5.68
N ASN A 111 -11.36 -5.25 6.69
CA ASN A 111 -12.39 -6.20 7.11
C ASN A 111 -13.71 -5.48 7.42
N VAL A 112 -14.83 -6.18 7.27
CA VAL A 112 -16.15 -5.67 7.68
C VAL A 112 -16.20 -5.62 9.20
N ILE A 113 -16.73 -4.52 9.74
CA ILE A 113 -16.91 -4.35 11.19
C ILE A 113 -18.41 -4.39 11.45
N ASP A 114 -18.81 -5.16 12.45
CA ASP A 114 -20.18 -5.14 12.95
C ASP A 114 -20.42 -3.81 13.68
N SER A 115 -21.09 -2.88 13.01
CA SER A 115 -21.51 -1.61 13.60
C SER A 115 -22.86 -1.68 14.32
N THR A 116 -23.59 -2.80 14.23
CA THR A 116 -24.91 -2.99 14.87
C THR A 116 -24.80 -3.70 16.22
N GLY A 117 -23.69 -4.40 16.48
CA GLY A 117 -23.45 -5.16 17.71
C GLY A 117 -24.24 -6.46 17.79
N THR A 118 -24.73 -6.96 16.66
CA THR A 118 -25.62 -8.14 16.56
C THR A 118 -24.89 -9.41 16.09
N GLY A 119 -23.61 -9.33 15.75
CA GLY A 119 -22.79 -10.43 15.23
C GLY A 119 -23.10 -10.82 13.79
N THR A 120 -23.87 -10.00 13.07
CA THR A 120 -24.25 -10.21 11.67
C THR A 120 -23.44 -9.30 10.76
N PHE A 121 -22.64 -9.90 9.87
CA PHE A 121 -21.81 -9.22 8.88
C PHE A 121 -22.43 -9.32 7.49
#